data_AF-A0AAJ0BKC8-F1
#
_entry.id   AF-A0AAJ0BKC8-F1
#
_cell.length_a   1.000
_cell.length_b   1.000
_cell.length_c   1.000
_cell.angle_alpha   90.00
_cell.angle_beta   90.00
_cell.angle_gamma   90.00
#
_symmetry.space_group_name_H-M   'P 1'
#
loop_
_entity.id
_entity.type
_entity.pdbx_description
1 polymer ?
#
loop_
_entity_poly.entity_id
_entity_poly.type
_entity_poly.pdbx_seq_one_letter_code
_entity_poly.pdbx_strand_id
1 'polypeptide(L)'
;MNGLLLSLTYALFLFTRTAYLQPGFVSKTKAEFRKVKEKGKGRITPSKMPRSTIGHSQSKIFYPFLGEDDEQRNVAQAEIKELTKHTGKNLKGYLPKDQVEEVKRIEAQEIIEKQAEAVKKDPTLPATLHGNRPARGAMVDKELMVEDEETLRRMEERKQRKKSLGHANTE
;
A
#
# COMPACT_ATOMS: atom_id res chain seq x y z
N MET A 1 -39.27 51.53 6.72
CA MET A 1 -40.17 50.48 6.20
C MET A 1 -39.44 49.14 6.12
N ASN A 2 -38.91 48.62 7.24
CA ASN A 2 -38.01 47.44 7.25
C ASN A 2 -38.54 46.30 8.15
N GLY A 3 -39.78 46.40 8.64
CA GLY A 3 -40.37 45.40 9.55
C GLY A 3 -41.18 44.28 8.88
N LEU A 4 -41.49 44.42 7.58
CA LEU A 4 -42.36 43.47 6.84
C LEU A 4 -41.57 42.38 6.07
N LEU A 5 -40.26 42.51 5.95
CA LEU A 5 -39.40 41.55 5.25
C LEU A 5 -38.82 40.45 6.16
N LEU A 6 -38.87 40.61 7.49
CA LEU A 6 -38.39 39.59 8.43
C LEU A 6 -39.45 38.54 8.82
N SER A 7 -40.75 38.77 8.58
CA SER A 7 -41.79 37.78 8.88
C SER A 7 -41.94 36.72 7.78
N LEU A 8 -41.66 37.06 6.52
CA LEU A 8 -41.82 36.14 5.39
C LEU A 8 -40.74 35.05 5.35
N THR A 9 -39.52 35.36 5.79
CA THR A 9 -38.41 34.37 5.83
C THR A 9 -38.58 33.37 6.97
N TYR A 10 -39.14 33.79 8.12
CA TYR A 10 -39.37 32.90 9.25
C TYR A 10 -40.51 31.90 8.99
N ALA A 11 -41.54 32.29 8.24
CA ALA A 11 -42.64 31.41 7.87
C ALA A 11 -42.22 30.27 6.90
N LEU A 12 -41.31 30.55 5.96
CA LEU A 12 -40.77 29.55 5.04
C LEU A 12 -39.80 28.56 5.72
N PHE A 13 -39.14 28.96 6.80
CA PHE A 13 -38.26 28.09 7.59
C PHE A 13 -39.03 27.09 8.47
N LEU A 14 -40.23 27.45 8.94
CA LEU A 14 -41.06 26.55 9.75
C LEU A 14 -41.85 25.53 8.92
N PHE A 15 -42.10 25.80 7.63
CA PHE A 15 -42.83 24.87 6.75
C PHE A 15 -41.97 23.70 6.26
N THR A 16 -40.65 23.88 6.14
CA THR A 16 -39.73 22.81 5.71
C THR A 16 -39.33 21.86 6.83
N ARG A 17 -39.54 22.22 8.11
CA ARG A 17 -39.15 21.40 9.27
C ARG A 17 -40.23 20.42 9.76
N THR A 18 -41.48 20.58 9.33
CA THR A 18 -42.61 19.74 9.78
C THR A 18 -43.01 18.62 8.81
N ALA A 19 -42.39 18.53 7.63
CA ALA A 19 -42.80 17.60 6.57
C ALA A 19 -42.03 16.27 6.51
N TYR A 20 -41.20 15.92 7.51
CA TYR A 20 -40.41 14.68 7.50
C TYR A 20 -40.41 13.92 8.83
N LEU A 21 -41.58 13.72 9.42
CA LEU A 21 -41.75 12.70 10.46
C LEU A 21 -43.06 11.95 10.22
N GLN A 22 -42.98 10.87 9.44
CA GLN A 22 -44.04 9.88 9.28
C GLN A 22 -44.07 8.96 10.50
N PRO A 23 -45.13 8.93 11.33
CA PRO A 23 -45.33 7.87 12.30
C PRO A 23 -46.08 6.71 11.62
N GLY A 24 -45.33 5.76 11.07
CA GLY A 24 -45.89 4.59 10.36
C GLY A 24 -45.30 3.24 10.77
N PHE A 25 -44.50 3.16 11.84
CA PHE A 25 -43.96 1.89 12.30
C PHE A 25 -44.94 1.19 13.25
N VAL A 26 -45.82 0.40 12.65
CA VAL A 26 -46.71 -0.53 13.33
C VAL A 26 -45.87 -1.46 14.21
N SER A 27 -46.01 -1.30 15.52
CA SER A 27 -45.50 -2.24 16.51
C SER A 27 -46.28 -3.55 16.39
N LYS A 28 -45.70 -4.53 15.68
CA LYS A 28 -46.15 -5.92 15.80
C LYS A 28 -45.88 -6.36 17.23
N THR A 29 -46.94 -6.42 18.01
CA THR A 29 -46.96 -6.94 19.37
C THR A 29 -46.41 -8.36 19.38
N LYS A 30 -45.61 -8.63 20.40
CA LYS A 30 -44.87 -9.87 20.68
C LYS A 30 -45.77 -11.09 20.98
N ALA A 31 -47.06 -11.04 20.62
CA ALA A 31 -48.10 -11.98 21.04
C ALA A 31 -48.56 -12.96 19.95
N GLU A 32 -48.16 -12.81 18.69
CA GLU A 32 -48.48 -13.78 17.62
C GLU A 32 -47.37 -14.80 17.32
N PHE A 33 -46.31 -14.85 18.13
CA PHE A 33 -45.22 -15.84 17.99
C PHE A 33 -45.42 -17.12 18.82
N ARG A 34 -46.67 -17.46 19.16
CA ARG A 34 -47.03 -18.71 19.85
C ARG A 34 -48.33 -19.31 19.30
N LYS A 35 -48.28 -19.86 18.08
CA LYS A 35 -49.16 -20.98 17.68
C LYS A 35 -48.77 -21.63 16.34
N VAL A 36 -47.51 -22.04 16.20
CA VAL A 36 -47.15 -23.13 15.26
C VAL A 36 -46.11 -24.01 15.93
N LYS A 37 -46.51 -24.64 17.03
CA LYS A 37 -45.86 -25.86 17.51
C LYS A 37 -46.88 -26.96 17.31
N GLU A 38 -46.44 -28.04 16.70
CA GLU A 38 -47.21 -29.24 16.34
C GLU A 38 -48.07 -29.15 15.08
N LYS A 39 -47.44 -29.48 13.94
CA LYS A 39 -47.77 -30.69 13.16
C LYS A 39 -46.98 -30.62 11.85
N GLY A 40 -46.17 -31.65 11.59
CA GLY A 40 -45.44 -31.78 10.33
C GLY A 40 -44.03 -32.32 10.50
N LYS A 41 -43.91 -33.59 10.90
CA LYS A 41 -42.69 -34.38 10.65
C LYS A 41 -42.56 -34.54 9.12
N GLY A 42 -41.94 -33.58 8.46
CA GLY A 42 -41.49 -33.66 7.07
C GLY A 42 -39.98 -33.64 7.04
N ARG A 43 -39.38 -34.75 6.65
CA ARG A 43 -37.93 -34.94 6.53
C ARG A 43 -37.44 -34.13 5.32
N ILE A 44 -37.00 -32.89 5.53
CA ILE A 44 -36.39 -32.05 4.48
C ILE A 44 -34.93 -32.51 4.33
N THR A 45 -34.65 -33.28 3.28
CA THR A 45 -33.27 -33.49 2.81
C THR A 45 -32.69 -32.15 2.37
N PRO A 46 -31.45 -31.78 2.72
CA PRO A 46 -30.84 -30.58 2.15
C PRO A 46 -30.56 -30.83 0.66
N SER A 47 -31.52 -30.48 -0.20
CA SER A 47 -31.27 -30.35 -1.63
C SER A 47 -30.19 -29.29 -1.81
N LYS A 48 -29.07 -29.70 -2.38
CA LYS A 48 -27.96 -28.88 -2.85
C LYS A 48 -28.42 -27.48 -3.28
N MET A 49 -28.20 -26.49 -2.43
CA MET A 49 -28.14 -25.12 -2.91
C MET A 49 -26.84 -24.97 -3.68
N PRO A 50 -26.83 -24.45 -4.92
CA PRO A 50 -25.58 -24.05 -5.54
C PRO A 50 -24.95 -22.97 -4.67
N ARG A 51 -23.76 -23.22 -4.12
CA ARG A 51 -22.92 -22.17 -3.56
C ARG A 51 -22.80 -21.11 -4.66
N SER A 52 -23.34 -19.92 -4.43
CA SER A 52 -22.93 -18.78 -5.24
C SER A 52 -21.44 -18.64 -5.02
N THR A 53 -20.66 -18.98 -6.04
CA THR A 53 -19.30 -18.51 -6.16
C THR A 53 -19.44 -17.00 -6.24
N ILE A 54 -19.28 -16.32 -5.11
CA ILE A 54 -18.88 -14.92 -5.07
C ILE A 54 -17.55 -14.91 -5.80
N GLY A 55 -17.62 -14.72 -7.11
CA GLY A 55 -16.50 -14.50 -7.98
C GLY A 55 -15.84 -13.25 -7.46
N HIS A 56 -14.77 -13.43 -6.69
CA HIS A 56 -13.82 -12.38 -6.47
C HIS A 56 -13.27 -12.10 -7.86
N SER A 57 -13.75 -11.00 -8.44
CA SER A 57 -13.24 -10.45 -9.69
C SER A 57 -11.73 -10.30 -9.52
N GLN A 58 -10.97 -11.30 -9.98
CA GLN A 58 -9.53 -11.21 -10.03
C GLN A 58 -9.20 -10.26 -11.17
N SER A 59 -9.22 -8.97 -10.86
CA SER A 59 -8.57 -7.96 -11.69
C SER A 59 -7.13 -8.44 -11.90
N LYS A 60 -6.73 -8.53 -13.17
CA LYS A 60 -5.38 -8.93 -13.60
C LYS A 60 -4.30 -7.88 -13.27
N ILE A 61 -4.59 -6.99 -12.32
CA ILE A 61 -3.66 -6.06 -11.71
C ILE A 61 -3.46 -6.55 -10.28
N PHE A 62 -2.91 -7.76 -10.18
CA PHE A 62 -2.46 -8.31 -8.91
C PHE A 62 -1.21 -7.50 -8.54
N TYR A 63 -1.34 -6.51 -7.67
CA TYR A 63 -0.20 -5.91 -7.00
C TYR A 63 0.24 -6.94 -5.92
N PRO A 64 1.35 -7.65 -6.10
CA PRO A 64 1.74 -8.73 -5.19
C PRO A 64 2.30 -8.22 -3.85
N PHE A 65 2.36 -6.90 -3.64
CA PHE A 65 3.10 -6.30 -2.54
C PHE A 65 2.27 -6.07 -1.26
N LEU A 66 0.93 -6.15 -1.34
CA LEU A 66 0.04 -5.86 -0.22
C LEU A 66 -0.90 -7.05 0.02
N GLY A 67 -0.35 -8.13 0.58
CA GLY A 67 -1.20 -9.15 1.21
C GLY A 67 -1.81 -8.58 2.49
N GLU A 68 -3.13 -8.46 2.53
CA GLU A 68 -3.89 -8.05 3.74
C GLU A 68 -3.62 -9.00 4.92
N ASP A 69 -3.17 -10.23 4.66
CA ASP A 69 -2.83 -11.25 5.65
C ASP A 69 -1.71 -10.81 6.61
N ASP A 70 -0.79 -9.96 6.14
CA ASP A 70 0.34 -9.46 6.93
C ASP A 70 -0.01 -8.28 7.84
N GLU A 71 -1.24 -7.77 7.80
CA GLU A 71 -1.73 -6.75 8.75
C GLU A 71 -2.17 -7.36 10.09
N GLN A 72 -2.36 -8.69 10.14
CA GLN A 72 -2.89 -9.38 11.31
C GLN A 72 -1.80 -10.00 12.20
N ARG A 73 -0.52 -9.93 11.79
CA ARG A 73 0.61 -10.51 12.54
C ARG A 73 1.17 -9.53 13.57
N ASN A 74 1.54 -10.06 14.73
CA ASN A 74 2.29 -9.29 15.73
C ASN A 74 3.78 -9.24 15.32
N VAL A 75 4.38 -8.06 15.31
CA VAL A 75 5.82 -7.89 15.03
C VAL A 75 6.65 -8.45 16.19
N ALA A 76 7.72 -9.18 15.88
CA ALA A 76 8.63 -9.69 16.90
C ALA A 76 9.45 -8.57 17.52
N GLN A 77 9.71 -8.63 18.84
CA GLN A 77 10.52 -7.60 19.51
C GLN A 77 11.97 -7.51 18.99
N ALA A 78 12.50 -8.62 18.45
CA ALA A 78 13.84 -8.66 17.85
C ALA A 78 13.89 -7.81 16.57
N GLU A 79 12.89 -7.98 15.69
CA GLU A 79 12.73 -7.24 14.45
C GLU A 79 12.59 -5.72 14.71
N ILE A 80 11.74 -5.34 15.67
CA ILE A 80 11.60 -3.96 16.15
C ILE A 80 12.96 -3.39 16.57
N LYS A 81 13.76 -4.18 17.31
CA LYS A 81 15.08 -3.74 17.81
C LYS A 81 16.09 -3.59 16.68
N GLU A 82 16.08 -4.47 15.68
CA GLU A 82 16.96 -4.38 14.52
C GLU A 82 16.63 -3.17 13.66
N LEU A 83 15.36 -3.01 13.29
CA LEU A 83 14.89 -1.85 12.51
C LEU A 83 15.12 -0.54 13.25
N THR A 84 14.91 -0.50 14.57
CA THR A 84 15.24 0.70 15.38
C THR A 84 16.72 1.07 15.30
N LYS A 85 17.64 0.10 15.25
CA LYS A 85 19.08 0.35 15.11
C LYS A 85 19.47 0.83 13.72
N HIS A 86 18.89 0.24 12.68
CA HIS A 86 19.23 0.55 11.30
C HIS A 86 18.62 1.88 10.85
N THR A 87 17.36 2.14 11.21
CA THR A 87 16.63 3.33 10.78
C THR A 87 16.73 4.48 11.77
N GLY A 88 17.06 4.21 13.04
CA GLY A 88 17.08 5.22 14.13
C GLY A 88 15.69 5.64 14.63
N LYS A 89 14.61 4.99 14.16
CA LYS A 89 13.23 5.27 14.57
C LYS A 89 12.85 4.46 15.81
N ASN A 90 12.20 5.10 16.78
CA ASN A 90 11.78 4.46 18.04
C ASN A 90 10.51 3.61 17.87
N LEU A 91 10.61 2.47 17.20
CA LEU A 91 9.47 1.57 16.92
C LEU A 91 8.79 1.03 18.18
N LYS A 92 9.55 0.85 19.27
CA LYS A 92 9.02 0.35 20.56
C LYS A 92 8.03 1.31 21.23
N GLY A 93 8.05 2.59 20.87
CA GLY A 93 7.18 3.62 21.46
C GLY A 93 5.76 3.66 20.87
N TYR A 94 5.52 3.00 19.74
CA TYR A 94 4.23 2.94 19.07
C TYR A 94 3.30 1.91 19.71
N LEU A 95 1.99 2.06 19.53
CA LEU A 95 1.03 1.02 19.92
C LEU A 95 1.27 -0.26 19.12
N PRO A 96 0.96 -1.46 19.66
CA PRO A 96 1.20 -2.73 18.96
C PRO A 96 0.59 -2.83 17.56
N LYS A 97 -0.55 -2.16 17.33
CA LYS A 97 -1.21 -2.10 16.02
C LYS A 97 -0.44 -1.21 15.04
N ASP A 98 0.03 -0.06 15.52
CA ASP A 98 0.75 0.93 14.71
C ASP A 98 2.20 0.49 14.41
N GLN A 99 2.77 -0.38 15.25
CA GLN A 99 4.10 -0.98 15.02
C GLN A 99 4.17 -1.76 13.71
N VAL A 100 3.13 -2.54 13.38
CA VAL A 100 3.07 -3.31 12.13
C VAL A 100 3.10 -2.37 10.93
N GLU A 101 2.32 -1.30 10.98
CA GLU A 101 2.26 -0.32 9.90
C GLU A 101 3.59 0.42 9.74
N GLU A 102 4.22 0.84 10.84
CA GLU A 102 5.49 1.57 10.75
C GLU A 102 6.63 0.67 10.26
N VAL A 103 6.66 -0.61 10.65
CA VAL A 103 7.62 -1.58 10.08
C VAL A 103 7.44 -1.70 8.58
N LYS A 104 6.20 -1.90 8.09
CA LYS A 104 5.92 -1.95 6.65
C LYS A 104 6.35 -0.69 5.92
N ARG A 105 6.13 0.49 6.52
CA ARG A 105 6.57 1.77 5.94
C ARG A 105 8.08 1.85 5.82
N ILE A 106 8.82 1.41 6.84
CA ILE A 106 10.29 1.38 6.82
C ILE A 106 10.79 0.41 5.75
N GLU A 107 10.26 -0.81 5.72
CA GLU A 107 10.65 -1.81 4.72
C GLU A 107 10.35 -1.34 3.29
N ALA A 108 9.16 -0.77 3.06
CA ALA A 108 8.79 -0.21 1.77
C ALA A 108 9.74 0.93 1.36
N GLN A 109 10.11 1.80 2.30
CA GLN A 109 11.06 2.87 2.08
C GLN A 109 12.45 2.32 1.71
N GLU A 110 12.94 1.30 2.41
CA GLU A 110 14.22 0.65 2.07
C GLU A 110 14.20 0.01 0.69
N ILE A 111 13.09 -0.62 0.30
CA ILE A 111 12.94 -1.22 -1.04
C ILE A 111 12.99 -0.13 -2.10
N ILE A 112 12.28 0.98 -1.90
CA ILE A 112 12.28 2.13 -2.82
C ILE A 112 13.69 2.70 -2.94
N GLU A 113 14.41 2.86 -1.84
CA GLU A 113 15.78 3.38 -1.83
C GLU A 113 16.74 2.43 -2.57
N LYS A 114 16.69 1.13 -2.28
CA LYS A 114 17.50 0.11 -2.98
C LYS A 114 17.19 0.08 -4.47
N GLN A 115 15.92 0.18 -4.85
CA GLN A 115 15.52 0.28 -6.26
C GLN A 115 16.04 1.57 -6.89
N ALA A 116 15.91 2.72 -6.22
CA ALA A 116 16.43 3.99 -6.71
C ALA A 116 17.94 3.96 -6.92
N GLU A 117 18.69 3.34 -6.01
CA GLU A 117 20.14 3.11 -6.17
C GLU A 117 20.46 2.21 -7.36
N ALA A 118 19.68 1.14 -7.57
CA ALA A 118 19.86 0.25 -8.71
C ALA A 118 19.60 0.99 -10.04
N VAL A 119 18.58 1.85 -10.08
CA VAL A 119 18.26 2.67 -11.27
C VAL A 119 19.33 3.73 -11.54
N LYS A 120 19.95 4.30 -10.50
CA LYS A 120 21.09 5.22 -10.66
C LYS A 120 22.30 4.53 -11.31
N LYS A 121 22.50 3.24 -11.04
CA LYS A 121 23.59 2.44 -11.63
C LYS A 121 23.28 2.00 -13.05
N ASP A 122 22.05 1.59 -13.30
CA ASP A 122 21.60 1.20 -14.65
C ASP A 122 20.30 1.92 -15.02
N PRO A 123 20.38 2.97 -15.85
CA PRO A 123 19.20 3.73 -16.27
C PRO A 123 18.24 2.91 -17.14
N THR A 124 18.67 1.78 -17.71
CA THR A 124 17.82 0.88 -18.50
C THR A 124 17.00 -0.09 -17.64
N LEU A 125 17.36 -0.22 -16.35
CA LEU A 125 16.79 -1.23 -15.45
C LEU A 125 15.26 -1.17 -15.33
N PRO A 126 14.60 -0.01 -15.12
CA PRO A 126 13.14 0.04 -14.97
C PRO A 126 12.42 -0.53 -16.20
N ALA A 127 12.87 -0.18 -17.40
CA ALA A 127 12.25 -0.68 -18.63
C ALA A 127 12.43 -2.19 -18.75
N THR A 128 13.64 -2.70 -18.49
CA THR A 128 13.92 -4.13 -18.56
C THR A 128 13.14 -4.96 -17.54
N LEU A 129 13.00 -4.48 -16.30
CA LEU A 129 12.23 -5.13 -15.25
C LEU A 129 10.75 -5.26 -15.60
N HIS A 130 10.20 -4.29 -16.34
CA HIS A 130 8.82 -4.31 -16.79
C HIS A 130 8.63 -4.96 -18.18
N GLY A 131 9.69 -5.55 -18.77
CA GLY A 131 9.63 -6.16 -20.11
C GLY A 131 9.45 -5.17 -21.26
N ASN A 132 9.70 -3.89 -21.01
CA ASN A 132 9.59 -2.82 -21.99
C ASN A 132 10.95 -2.52 -22.63
N ARG A 133 10.93 -1.94 -23.83
CA ARG A 133 12.16 -1.45 -24.47
C ARG A 133 12.65 -0.17 -23.77
N PRO A 134 13.93 -0.08 -23.38
CA PRO A 134 14.48 1.14 -22.79
C PRO A 134 14.42 2.33 -23.77
N ALA A 135 14.33 3.54 -23.22
CA ALA A 135 14.33 4.77 -24.00
C ALA A 135 15.71 5.02 -24.62
N ARG A 136 15.75 5.77 -25.74
CA ARG A 136 17.02 6.12 -26.41
C ARG A 136 18.00 6.81 -25.46
N GLY A 137 17.53 7.75 -24.64
CA GLY A 137 18.37 8.44 -23.65
C GLY A 137 19.00 7.47 -22.65
N ALA A 138 18.19 6.60 -22.03
CA ALA A 138 18.69 5.61 -21.06
C ALA A 138 19.72 4.63 -21.66
N MET A 139 19.60 4.30 -22.95
CA MET A 139 20.62 3.49 -23.63
C MET A 139 21.94 4.25 -23.80
N VAL A 140 21.88 5.53 -24.19
CA VAL A 140 23.06 6.40 -24.31
C VAL A 140 23.72 6.62 -22.95
N ASP A 141 22.94 6.90 -21.92
CA ASP A 141 23.46 7.09 -20.56
C ASP A 141 24.22 5.84 -20.09
N LYS A 142 23.68 4.64 -20.36
CA LYS A 142 24.36 3.39 -20.04
C LYS A 142 25.66 3.20 -20.83
N GLU A 143 25.68 3.57 -22.11
CA GLU A 143 26.88 3.50 -22.95
C GLU A 143 27.98 4.45 -22.44
N LEU A 144 27.61 5.69 -22.11
CA LEU A 144 28.53 6.67 -21.52
C LEU A 144 29.10 6.20 -20.19
N MET A 145 28.29 5.62 -19.31
CA MET A 145 28.76 5.09 -18.02
C MET A 145 29.80 3.96 -18.19
N VAL A 146 29.63 3.10 -19.20
CA VAL A 146 30.59 2.03 -19.51
C VAL A 146 31.88 2.61 -20.06
N GLU A 147 31.79 3.58 -20.97
CA GLU A 147 32.97 4.26 -21.52
C GLU A 147 33.76 5.00 -20.43
N ASP A 148 33.06 5.74 -19.55
CA ASP A 148 33.66 6.43 -18.41
C ASP A 148 34.38 5.45 -17.47
N GLU A 149 33.79 4.28 -17.16
CA GLU A 149 34.44 3.28 -16.32
C GLU A 149 35.70 2.70 -16.97
N GLU A 150 35.67 2.44 -18.28
CA GLU A 150 36.86 1.99 -19.02
C GLU A 150 37.97 3.04 -19.03
N THR A 151 37.63 4.31 -19.27
CA THR A 151 38.62 5.38 -19.27
C THR A 151 39.27 5.55 -17.89
N LEU A 152 38.47 5.49 -16.83
CA LEU A 152 38.96 5.53 -15.44
C LEU A 152 39.92 4.36 -15.16
N ARG A 153 39.57 3.14 -15.55
CA ARG A 153 40.46 1.96 -15.41
C ARG A 153 41.79 2.17 -16.13
N ARG A 154 41.77 2.62 -17.39
CA ARG A 154 43.00 2.90 -18.16
C ARG A 154 43.86 3.98 -17.49
N MET A 155 43.23 5.01 -16.92
CA MET A 155 43.94 6.06 -16.19
C MET A 155 44.57 5.55 -14.89
N GLU A 156 43.85 4.72 -14.14
CA GLU A 156 44.34 4.09 -12.91
C GLU A 156 45.51 3.15 -13.18
N GLU A 157 45.40 2.28 -14.18
CA GLU A 157 46.50 1.41 -14.63
C GLU A 157 47.74 2.21 -15.01
N ARG A 158 47.55 3.30 -15.77
CA ARG A 158 48.65 4.20 -16.14
C ARG A 158 49.29 4.85 -14.92
N LYS A 159 48.50 5.22 -13.91
CA LYS A 159 48.99 5.80 -12.65
C LYS A 159 49.77 4.78 -11.82
N GLN A 160 49.25 3.55 -11.71
CA GLN A 160 49.93 2.45 -11.02
C GLN A 160 51.26 2.09 -11.68
N ARG A 161 51.29 1.98 -13.01
CA ARG A 161 52.50 1.70 -13.79
C ARG A 161 53.58 2.79 -13.61
N LYS A 162 53.19 4.07 -13.56
CA LYS A 162 54.12 5.16 -13.28
C LYS A 162 54.66 5.10 -11.85
N LYS A 163 53.82 4.75 -10.87
CA LYS A 163 54.23 4.59 -9.47
C LYS A 163 55.27 3.49 -9.30
N SER A 164 55.05 2.32 -9.94
CA SER A 164 56.01 1.21 -9.87
C SER A 164 57.34 1.53 -10.55
N LEU A 165 57.32 2.24 -11.69
CA LEU A 165 58.54 2.72 -12.36
C LEU A 165 59.30 3.80 -11.56
N GLY A 166 58.59 4.62 -10.79
CA GLY A 166 59.21 5.63 -9.93
C GLY A 166 59.95 5.04 -8.73
N HIS A 167 59.42 3.99 -8.09
CA HIS A 167 60.09 3.33 -6.97
C HIS A 167 61.32 2.51 -7.40
N ALA A 168 61.33 1.93 -8.60
CA ALA A 168 62.45 1.13 -9.11
C ALA A 168 63.73 1.95 -9.43
N ASN A 169 63.66 3.28 -9.51
CA ASN A 169 64.82 4.15 -9.83
C ASN A 169 65.40 4.86 -8.58
N THR A 170 65.10 4.38 -7.37
CA THR A 170 65.50 5.03 -6.11
C THR A 170 66.34 4.14 -5.18
N GLU A 171 66.79 2.99 -5.67
CA GLU A 171 67.76 2.09 -5.02
C GLU A 171 69.08 2.10 -5.80
#